data_AF-A0ABC8AXQ9-F1
#
_entry.id   AF-A0ABC8AXQ9-F1
#
_cell.length_a   1.000
_cell.length_b   1.000
_cell.length_c   1.000
_cell.angle_alpha   90.00
_cell.angle_beta   90.00
_cell.angle_gamma   90.00
#
_symmetry.space_group_name_H-M   'P 1'
#
loop_
_entity.id
_entity.type
_entity.pdbx_description
1 polymer ?
#
loop_
_entity_poly.entity_id
_entity_poly.type
_entity_poly.pdbx_seq_one_letter_code
_entity_poly.pdbx_strand_id
1 'polypeptide(L)'
;MATYSEGARLARETGRPLELAGNLAGLACVQARQGRFDDCAANVAAALEICEPRRIHLFRVWAMQARGDAALAADDPETARARWEELAGLLTQLGVRDPDVDPGPDLVEAYLRVGLAQRARPVAAAYLAAARLKGQPWALARAYRALALLSGDAVMLEAFETALAWHARTLDAFEEARTRLAFGARLRRARRRRDRRAGFGVVSAAVARWCAGGWLMGRPGGAGSRMLEGGVSLRR
;
A
#
# COMPACT_ATOMS: atom_id res chain seq x y z
N MET A 1 -9.57 -8.86 11.63
CA MET A 1 -10.87 -9.22 11.02
C MET A 1 -11.88 -9.65 12.06
N ALA A 2 -11.62 -10.72 12.83
CA ALA A 2 -12.52 -11.19 13.89
C ALA A 2 -12.96 -10.06 14.85
N THR A 3 -12.04 -9.16 15.22
CA THR A 3 -12.33 -8.02 16.09
C THR A 3 -13.30 -6.99 15.47
N TYR A 4 -13.18 -6.70 14.16
CA TYR A 4 -14.08 -5.74 13.51
C TYR A 4 -15.45 -6.34 13.21
N SER A 5 -15.52 -7.61 12.79
CA SER A 5 -16.81 -8.28 12.56
C SER A 5 -17.59 -8.43 13.87
N GLU A 6 -16.90 -8.79 14.95
CA GLU A 6 -17.50 -8.86 16.28
C GLU A 6 -17.93 -7.48 16.78
N GLY A 7 -17.06 -6.47 16.64
CA GLY A 7 -17.38 -5.09 16.99
C GLY A 7 -18.58 -4.54 16.22
N ALA A 8 -18.70 -4.84 14.92
CA ALA A 8 -19.85 -4.45 14.11
C ALA A 8 -21.14 -5.13 14.58
N ARG A 9 -21.08 -6.41 14.97
CA ARG A 9 -22.23 -7.13 15.53
C ARG A 9 -22.70 -6.48 16.84
N LEU A 10 -21.80 -6.33 17.81
CA LEU A 10 -22.10 -5.73 19.10
C LEU A 10 -22.62 -4.30 18.97
N ALA A 11 -22.02 -3.49 18.09
CA ALA A 11 -22.46 -2.12 17.87
C ALA A 11 -23.89 -2.05 17.28
N ARG A 12 -24.27 -3.01 16.45
CA ARG A 12 -25.64 -3.11 15.91
C ARG A 12 -26.64 -3.50 17.00
N GLU A 13 -26.30 -4.50 17.81
CA GLU A 13 -27.15 -4.98 18.92
C GLU A 13 -27.38 -3.91 19.99
N THR A 14 -26.38 -3.04 20.21
CA THR A 14 -26.42 -1.99 21.24
C THR A 14 -26.80 -0.61 20.73
N GLY A 15 -27.13 -0.47 19.44
CA GLY A 15 -27.55 0.81 18.84
C GLY A 15 -26.45 1.88 18.85
N ARG A 16 -25.19 1.49 18.57
CA ARG A 16 -23.98 2.32 18.64
C ARG A 16 -23.47 2.71 17.24
N PRO A 17 -24.02 3.75 16.60
CA PRO A 17 -23.77 4.04 15.19
C PRO A 17 -22.33 4.47 14.89
N LEU A 18 -21.67 5.17 15.80
CA LEU A 18 -20.28 5.61 15.60
C LEU A 18 -19.34 4.40 15.54
N GLU A 19 -19.50 3.48 16.48
CA GLU A 19 -18.74 2.25 16.60
C GLU A 19 -19.04 1.31 15.43
N LEU A 20 -20.32 1.21 15.02
CA LEU A 20 -20.71 0.44 13.84
C LEU A 20 -20.01 0.97 12.58
N ALA A 21 -20.06 2.28 12.33
CA ALA A 21 -19.39 2.90 11.19
C ALA A 21 -17.88 2.64 11.19
N GLY A 22 -17.23 2.75 12.35
CA GLY A 22 -15.80 2.48 12.47
C GLY A 22 -15.42 1.03 12.16
N ASN A 23 -16.22 0.08 12.66
CA ASN A 23 -16.00 -1.34 12.37
C ASN A 23 -16.24 -1.68 10.90
N LEU A 24 -17.28 -1.12 10.28
CA LEU A 24 -17.57 -1.33 8.85
C LEU A 24 -16.48 -0.73 7.95
N ALA A 25 -16.06 0.50 8.22
CA ALA A 25 -14.97 1.14 7.48
C ALA A 25 -13.65 0.37 7.64
N GLY A 26 -13.34 -0.11 8.86
CA GLY A 26 -12.17 -0.96 9.11
C GLY A 26 -12.23 -2.31 8.37
N LEU A 27 -13.40 -2.97 8.33
CA LEU A 27 -13.60 -4.18 7.54
C LEU A 27 -13.36 -3.91 6.05
N ALA A 28 -13.92 -2.82 5.51
CA ALA A 28 -13.75 -2.44 4.12
C ALA A 28 -12.27 -2.28 3.75
N CYS A 29 -11.49 -1.55 4.55
CA CYS A 29 -10.05 -1.39 4.33
C CYS A 29 -9.32 -2.75 4.26
N VAL A 30 -9.65 -3.68 5.16
CA VAL A 30 -9.01 -5.01 5.17
C VAL A 30 -9.48 -5.86 3.99
N GLN A 31 -10.75 -5.80 3.64
CA GLN A 31 -11.35 -6.53 2.51
C GLN A 31 -10.78 -6.10 1.16
N ALA A 32 -10.61 -4.79 0.96
CA ALA A 32 -9.95 -4.24 -0.23
C ALA A 32 -8.56 -4.87 -0.43
N ARG A 33 -7.75 -4.93 0.63
CA ARG A 33 -6.40 -5.52 0.61
C ARG A 33 -6.37 -7.04 0.40
N GLN A 34 -7.46 -7.72 0.72
CA GLN A 34 -7.62 -9.16 0.54
C GLN A 34 -8.23 -9.55 -0.82
N GLY A 35 -8.64 -8.57 -1.64
CA GLY A 35 -9.34 -8.84 -2.90
C GLY A 35 -10.81 -9.22 -2.73
N ARG A 36 -11.40 -9.02 -1.54
CA ARG A 36 -12.82 -9.29 -1.28
C ARG A 36 -13.66 -8.07 -1.64
N PHE A 37 -13.77 -7.80 -2.94
CA PHE A 37 -14.30 -6.53 -3.45
C PHE A 37 -15.78 -6.33 -3.17
N ASP A 38 -16.62 -7.36 -3.29
CA ASP A 38 -18.05 -7.27 -3.02
C ASP A 38 -18.32 -6.99 -1.53
N ASP A 39 -17.64 -7.73 -0.64
CA ASP A 39 -17.69 -7.49 0.80
C ASP A 39 -17.23 -6.07 1.15
N CYS A 40 -16.14 -5.61 0.52
CA CYS A 40 -15.63 -4.26 0.70
C CYS A 40 -16.69 -3.22 0.28
N ALA A 41 -17.28 -3.38 -0.90
CA ALA A 41 -18.29 -2.47 -1.43
C ALA A 41 -19.52 -2.39 -0.52
N ALA A 42 -20.00 -3.53 -0.02
CA ALA A 42 -21.11 -3.58 0.93
C ALA A 42 -20.80 -2.84 2.24
N ASN A 43 -19.62 -3.08 2.82
CA ASN A 43 -19.22 -2.41 4.07
C ASN A 43 -18.94 -0.92 3.90
N VAL A 44 -18.38 -0.50 2.76
CA VAL A 44 -18.25 0.92 2.40
C VAL A 44 -19.62 1.58 2.35
N ALA A 45 -20.58 1.01 1.61
CA ALA A 45 -21.90 1.59 1.43
C ALA A 45 -22.60 1.78 2.79
N ALA A 46 -22.60 0.74 3.63
CA ALA A 46 -23.17 0.79 4.97
C ALA A 46 -22.46 1.80 5.89
N ALA A 47 -21.13 1.92 5.82
CA ALA A 47 -20.40 2.91 6.59
C ALA A 47 -20.76 4.36 6.16
N LEU A 48 -20.84 4.61 4.85
CA LEU A 48 -21.18 5.93 4.32
C LEU A 48 -22.62 6.34 4.67
N GLU A 49 -23.58 5.41 4.60
CA GLU A 49 -24.98 5.64 5.00
C GLU A 49 -25.09 6.11 6.46
N ILE A 50 -24.23 5.60 7.35
CA ILE A 50 -24.17 6.04 8.74
C ILE A 50 -23.45 7.39 8.86
N CYS A 51 -22.29 7.52 8.21
CA CYS A 51 -21.38 8.64 8.40
C CYS A 51 -21.86 9.95 7.79
N GLU A 52 -22.45 9.93 6.59
CA GLU A 52 -22.76 11.15 5.83
C GLU A 52 -23.81 12.03 6.52
N PRO A 53 -24.99 11.51 6.95
CA PRO A 53 -25.99 12.32 7.64
C PRO A 53 -25.50 12.83 9.01
N ARG A 54 -24.58 12.11 9.65
CA ARG A 54 -24.06 12.40 11.00
C ARG A 54 -22.75 13.19 10.99
N ARG A 55 -22.21 13.51 9.82
CA ARG A 55 -20.91 14.20 9.65
C ARG A 55 -19.76 13.50 10.39
N ILE A 56 -19.76 12.17 10.42
CA ILE A 56 -18.69 11.36 11.02
C ILE A 56 -17.55 11.24 10.01
N HIS A 57 -16.70 12.27 9.95
CA HIS A 57 -15.69 12.40 8.88
C HIS A 57 -14.57 11.35 8.93
N LEU A 58 -14.14 10.93 10.13
CA LEU A 58 -13.04 9.97 10.28
C LEU A 58 -13.33 8.65 9.54
N PHE A 59 -14.48 8.03 9.83
CA PHE A 59 -14.85 6.76 9.22
C PHE A 59 -15.37 6.91 7.79
N ARG A 60 -15.89 8.09 7.42
CA ARG A 60 -16.14 8.44 6.01
C ARG A 60 -14.86 8.39 5.19
N VAL A 61 -13.79 9.01 5.68
CA VAL A 61 -12.48 9.03 5.03
C VAL A 61 -11.93 7.62 4.87
N TRP A 62 -12.01 6.77 5.90
CA TRP A 62 -11.59 5.37 5.81
C TRP A 62 -12.39 4.57 4.78
N ALA A 63 -13.72 4.71 4.78
CA ALA A 63 -14.57 4.05 3.79
C ALA A 63 -14.26 4.52 2.35
N MET A 64 -14.00 5.81 2.16
CA MET A 64 -13.60 6.35 0.86
C MET A 64 -12.22 5.84 0.41
N GLN A 65 -11.26 5.72 1.34
CA GLN A 65 -9.95 5.15 1.04
C GLN A 65 -10.07 3.70 0.56
N ALA A 66 -10.89 2.89 1.25
CA ALA A 66 -11.14 1.50 0.86
C ALA A 66 -11.71 1.35 -0.57
N ARG A 67 -12.51 2.31 -1.05
CA ARG A 67 -13.02 2.30 -2.44
C ARG A 67 -11.90 2.44 -3.46
N GLY A 68 -10.95 3.35 -3.22
CA GLY A 68 -9.80 3.56 -4.09
C GLY A 68 -8.86 2.35 -4.05
N ASP A 69 -8.58 1.83 -2.85
CA ASP A 69 -7.75 0.64 -2.65
C ASP A 69 -8.33 -0.58 -3.39
N ALA A 70 -9.65 -0.82 -3.27
CA ALA A 70 -10.34 -1.92 -3.93
C ALA A 70 -10.26 -1.81 -5.46
N ALA A 71 -10.48 -0.61 -6.02
CA ALA A 71 -10.39 -0.40 -7.47
C ALA A 71 -8.97 -0.62 -7.99
N LEU A 72 -7.94 -0.13 -7.30
CA LEU A 72 -6.55 -0.37 -7.71
C LEU A 72 -6.20 -1.86 -7.64
N ALA A 73 -6.62 -2.54 -6.58
CA ALA A 73 -6.40 -3.98 -6.40
C ALA A 73 -7.14 -4.83 -7.45
N ALA A 74 -8.27 -4.35 -7.97
CA ALA A 74 -9.01 -4.95 -9.08
C ALA A 74 -8.42 -4.62 -10.47
N ASP A 75 -7.25 -3.97 -10.52
CA ASP A 75 -6.58 -3.52 -11.75
C ASP A 75 -7.37 -2.47 -12.57
N ASP A 76 -8.22 -1.68 -11.91
CA ASP A 76 -9.01 -0.58 -12.50
C ASP A 76 -8.47 0.80 -12.04
N PRO A 77 -7.42 1.32 -12.70
CA PRO A 77 -6.78 2.58 -12.30
C PRO A 77 -7.64 3.81 -12.59
N GLU A 78 -8.55 3.76 -13.56
CA GLU A 78 -9.50 4.83 -13.86
C GLU A 78 -10.47 5.05 -12.69
N THR A 79 -11.08 3.97 -12.20
CA THR A 79 -11.97 4.04 -11.02
C THR A 79 -11.17 4.42 -9.78
N ALA A 80 -9.99 3.83 -9.57
CA ALA A 80 -9.14 4.16 -8.41
C ALA A 80 -8.80 5.66 -8.37
N ARG A 81 -8.38 6.23 -9.52
CA ARG A 81 -8.13 7.66 -9.66
C ARG A 81 -9.34 8.49 -9.27
N ALA A 82 -10.52 8.18 -9.81
CA ALA A 82 -11.74 8.94 -9.52
C ALA A 82 -12.09 8.91 -8.02
N ARG A 83 -12.00 7.74 -7.38
CA ARG A 83 -12.28 7.59 -5.94
C ARG A 83 -11.29 8.33 -5.05
N TRP A 84 -10.00 8.33 -5.40
CA TRP A 84 -9.01 9.09 -4.66
C TRP A 84 -9.05 10.60 -4.93
N GLU A 85 -9.47 11.03 -6.13
CA GLU A 85 -9.79 12.45 -6.39
C GLU A 85 -10.96 12.92 -5.53
N GLU A 86 -12.03 12.12 -5.41
CA GLU A 86 -13.16 12.39 -4.51
C GLU A 86 -12.68 12.51 -3.04
N LEU A 87 -11.84 11.60 -2.57
CA LEU A 87 -11.28 11.64 -1.22
C LEU A 87 -10.40 12.87 -1.00
N ALA A 88 -9.50 13.19 -1.93
CA ALA A 88 -8.65 14.37 -1.85
C ALA A 88 -9.49 15.67 -1.82
N GLY A 89 -10.58 15.72 -2.58
CA GLY A 89 -11.55 16.81 -2.54
C GLY A 89 -12.20 16.95 -1.17
N LEU A 90 -12.64 15.84 -0.56
CA LEU A 90 -13.20 15.84 0.80
C LEU A 90 -12.18 16.34 1.83
N LEU A 91 -10.95 15.83 1.81
CA LEU A 91 -9.90 16.25 2.76
C LEU A 91 -9.62 17.75 2.64
N THR A 92 -9.59 18.28 1.42
CA THR A 92 -9.46 19.71 1.15
C THR A 92 -10.60 20.51 1.77
N GLN A 93 -11.85 20.07 1.57
CA GLN A 93 -13.03 20.71 2.16
C GLN A 93 -13.02 20.70 3.69
N LEU A 94 -12.47 19.64 4.29
CA LEU A 94 -12.33 19.51 5.75
C LEU A 94 -11.10 20.24 6.32
N GLY A 95 -10.24 20.81 5.47
CA GLY A 95 -8.97 21.41 5.89
C GLY A 95 -7.94 20.40 6.42
N VAL A 96 -8.12 19.11 6.12
CA VAL A 96 -7.25 18.03 6.58
C VAL A 96 -6.08 17.85 5.60
N ARG A 97 -4.86 17.98 6.12
CA ARG A 97 -3.60 17.82 5.35
C ARG A 97 -2.68 16.75 5.93
N ASP A 98 -3.23 15.82 6.69
CA ASP A 98 -2.45 14.76 7.34
C ASP A 98 -2.07 13.66 6.33
N PRO A 99 -0.75 13.38 6.13
CA PRO A 99 -0.26 12.29 5.28
C PRO A 99 -0.82 10.89 5.55
N ASP A 100 -1.39 10.64 6.73
CA ASP A 100 -1.94 9.33 7.12
C ASP A 100 -3.19 8.98 6.33
N VAL A 101 -4.01 10.00 6.03
CA VAL A 101 -5.27 9.83 5.32
C VAL A 101 -5.22 10.38 3.89
N ASP A 102 -4.14 11.06 3.53
CA ASP A 102 -3.95 11.59 2.18
C ASP A 102 -3.68 10.45 1.17
N PRO A 103 -4.49 10.33 0.10
CA PRO A 103 -4.31 9.33 -0.94
C PRO A 103 -3.22 9.68 -1.96
N GLY A 104 -2.49 10.78 -1.79
CA GLY A 104 -1.55 11.33 -2.77
C GLY A 104 -0.61 10.32 -3.44
N PRO A 105 0.10 9.45 -2.70
CA PRO A 105 1.00 8.46 -3.29
C PRO A 105 0.29 7.44 -4.17
N ASP A 106 -0.94 7.09 -3.81
CA ASP A 106 -1.78 6.10 -4.51
C ASP A 106 -2.43 6.74 -5.74
N LEU A 107 -2.85 8.00 -5.60
CA LEU A 107 -3.33 8.82 -6.70
C LEU A 107 -2.22 9.11 -7.73
N VAL A 108 -0.96 9.27 -7.32
CA VAL A 108 0.21 9.34 -8.23
C VAL A 108 0.33 8.07 -9.06
N GLU A 109 0.23 6.90 -8.43
CA GLU A 109 0.26 5.62 -9.15
C GLU A 109 -0.90 5.52 -10.14
N ALA A 110 -2.13 5.85 -9.71
CA ALA A 110 -3.31 5.84 -10.56
C ALA A 110 -3.16 6.77 -11.77
N TYR A 111 -2.72 8.02 -11.55
CA TYR A 111 -2.45 8.97 -12.64
C TYR A 111 -1.43 8.44 -13.64
N LEU A 112 -0.34 7.83 -13.18
CA LEU A 112 0.68 7.28 -14.08
C LEU A 112 0.16 6.10 -14.89
N ARG A 113 -0.70 5.26 -14.29
CA ARG A 113 -1.31 4.12 -14.98
C ARG A 113 -2.26 4.55 -16.10
N VAL A 114 -2.96 5.67 -15.93
CA VAL A 114 -3.87 6.23 -16.95
C VAL A 114 -3.21 7.28 -17.87
N GLY A 115 -1.88 7.40 -17.83
CA GLY A 115 -1.14 8.29 -18.74
C GLY A 115 -1.16 9.79 -18.38
N LEU A 116 -1.58 10.16 -17.16
CA LEU A 116 -1.71 11.54 -16.68
C LEU A 116 -0.52 12.00 -15.81
N ALA A 117 0.71 11.77 -16.26
CA ALA A 117 1.93 12.06 -15.49
C ALA A 117 2.07 13.53 -15.05
N GLN A 118 1.53 14.47 -15.83
CA GLN A 118 1.49 15.89 -15.54
C GLN A 118 0.67 16.21 -14.28
N ARG A 119 -0.39 15.45 -13.99
CA ARG A 119 -1.20 15.61 -12.77
C ARG A 119 -0.56 14.95 -11.56
N ALA A 120 0.27 13.92 -11.77
CA ALA A 120 0.94 13.20 -10.70
C ALA A 120 2.08 14.01 -10.03
N ARG A 121 2.84 14.80 -10.81
CA ARG A 121 3.99 15.58 -10.29
C ARG A 121 3.64 16.52 -9.12
N PRO A 122 2.64 17.41 -9.22
CA PRO A 122 2.30 18.30 -8.11
C PRO A 122 1.79 17.54 -6.88
N VAL A 123 1.06 16.44 -7.06
CA VAL A 123 0.57 15.60 -5.97
C VAL A 123 1.73 14.96 -5.20
N ALA A 124 2.71 14.38 -5.90
CA ALA A 124 3.90 13.81 -5.26
C ALA A 124 4.71 14.86 -4.49
N ALA A 125 4.87 16.06 -5.06
CA ALA A 125 5.61 17.14 -4.42
C ALA A 125 4.91 17.63 -3.14
N ALA A 126 3.60 17.83 -3.18
CA ALA A 126 2.80 18.23 -2.02
C ALA A 126 2.85 17.17 -0.91
N TYR A 127 2.67 15.89 -1.27
CA TYR A 127 2.73 14.81 -0.30
C TYR A 127 4.13 14.66 0.32
N LEU A 128 5.20 14.77 -0.46
CA LEU A 128 6.57 14.72 0.07
C LEU A 128 6.85 15.85 1.06
N ALA A 129 6.38 17.07 0.78
CA ALA A 129 6.51 18.20 1.70
C ALA A 129 5.77 17.92 3.02
N ALA A 130 4.53 17.44 2.95
CA ALA A 130 3.73 17.09 4.13
C ALA A 130 4.35 15.91 4.92
N ALA A 131 4.84 14.89 4.24
CA ALA A 131 5.52 13.73 4.86
C ALA A 131 6.81 14.15 5.58
N ARG A 132 7.60 15.05 4.99
CA ARG A 132 8.81 15.61 5.62
C ARG A 132 8.48 16.43 6.85
N LEU A 133 7.44 17.26 6.78
CA LEU A 133 6.98 18.04 7.93
C LEU A 133 6.51 17.13 9.07
N LYS A 134 5.77 16.06 8.75
CA LYS A 134 5.29 15.09 9.73
C LYS A 134 6.42 14.21 10.28
N GLY A 135 7.47 13.93 9.50
CA GLY A 135 8.67 13.21 9.93
C GLY A 135 8.45 11.72 10.25
N GLN A 136 7.28 11.18 9.92
CA GLN A 136 6.92 9.81 10.27
C GLN A 136 7.39 8.80 9.22
N PRO A 137 8.00 7.66 9.63
CA PRO A 137 8.58 6.70 8.69
C PRO A 137 7.60 6.18 7.63
N TRP A 138 6.35 5.91 7.99
CA TRP A 138 5.35 5.40 7.04
C TRP A 138 4.98 6.42 5.97
N ALA A 139 4.87 7.70 6.33
CA ALA A 139 4.57 8.79 5.40
C ALA A 139 5.74 9.01 4.43
N LEU A 140 6.98 9.02 4.96
CA LEU A 140 8.17 9.14 4.13
C LEU A 140 8.31 7.96 3.17
N ALA A 141 8.07 6.74 3.62
CA ALA A 141 8.13 5.55 2.77
C ALA A 141 7.20 5.66 1.56
N ARG A 142 5.93 6.03 1.78
CA ARG A 142 4.95 6.25 0.69
C ARG A 142 5.34 7.42 -0.21
N ALA A 143 5.88 8.50 0.34
CA ALA A 143 6.36 9.65 -0.44
C ALA A 143 7.51 9.27 -1.40
N TYR A 144 8.49 8.50 -0.91
CA TYR A 144 9.60 8.03 -1.75
C TYR A 144 9.15 7.01 -2.79
N ARG A 145 8.14 6.16 -2.52
CA ARG A 145 7.50 5.33 -3.56
C ARG A 145 6.94 6.20 -4.69
N ALA A 146 6.17 7.24 -4.36
CA ALA A 146 5.58 8.14 -5.35
C ALA A 146 6.66 8.87 -6.18
N LEU A 147 7.73 9.33 -5.53
CA LEU A 147 8.87 9.93 -6.21
C LEU A 147 9.57 8.94 -7.16
N ALA A 148 9.76 7.69 -6.73
CA ALA A 148 10.41 6.66 -7.53
C ALA A 148 9.59 6.31 -8.79
N LEU A 149 8.26 6.28 -8.67
CA LEU A 149 7.36 6.06 -9.82
C LEU A 149 7.47 7.16 -10.88
N LEU A 150 7.68 8.41 -10.46
CA LEU A 150 7.87 9.58 -11.35
C LEU A 150 9.29 9.70 -11.90
N SER A 151 10.23 8.97 -11.31
CA SER A 151 11.66 9.10 -11.61
C SER A 151 12.04 8.43 -12.94
N GLY A 152 13.03 9.05 -13.60
CA GLY A 152 13.73 8.43 -14.73
C GLY A 152 14.56 7.21 -14.30
N ASP A 153 15.02 6.45 -15.28
CA ASP A 153 15.70 5.17 -15.04
C ASP A 153 17.00 5.31 -14.21
N ALA A 154 17.67 6.46 -14.29
CA ALA A 154 18.91 6.73 -13.58
C ALA A 154 18.74 6.88 -12.06
N VAL A 155 17.61 7.44 -11.59
CA VAL A 155 17.40 7.83 -10.19
C VAL A 155 16.24 7.09 -9.51
N MET A 156 15.45 6.31 -10.27
CA MET A 156 14.37 5.51 -9.67
C MET A 156 14.88 4.48 -8.67
N LEU A 157 16.10 3.94 -8.84
CA LEU A 157 16.67 2.92 -7.97
C LEU A 157 16.85 3.47 -6.55
N GLU A 158 17.58 4.58 -6.43
CA GLU A 158 17.86 5.26 -5.16
C GLU A 158 16.56 5.66 -4.43
N ALA A 159 15.56 6.15 -5.18
CA ALA A 159 14.26 6.51 -4.61
C ALA A 159 13.50 5.30 -4.06
N PHE A 160 13.51 4.16 -4.76
CA PHE A 160 12.89 2.92 -4.25
C PHE A 160 13.66 2.33 -3.07
N GLU A 161 14.98 2.34 -3.10
CA GLU A 161 15.81 1.89 -1.98
C GLU A 161 15.56 2.74 -0.73
N THR A 162 15.44 4.06 -0.90
CA THR A 162 15.07 4.97 0.18
C THR A 162 13.68 4.66 0.72
N ALA A 163 12.68 4.42 -0.15
CA ALA A 163 11.34 4.03 0.27
C ALA A 163 11.35 2.75 1.11
N LEU A 164 12.10 1.73 0.68
CA LEU A 164 12.23 0.45 1.39
C LEU A 164 12.96 0.61 2.73
N ALA A 165 13.98 1.46 2.81
CA ALA A 165 14.66 1.77 4.07
C ALA A 165 13.71 2.42 5.09
N TRP A 166 12.78 3.27 4.64
CA TRP A 166 11.74 3.81 5.51
C TRP A 166 10.68 2.77 5.90
N HIS A 167 10.28 1.89 4.97
CA HIS A 167 9.36 0.78 5.29
C HIS A 167 9.93 -0.19 6.33
N ALA A 168 11.24 -0.45 6.32
CA ALA A 168 11.89 -1.30 7.32
C ALA A 168 11.75 -0.77 8.76
N ARG A 169 11.30 0.47 8.94
CA ARG A 169 11.04 1.13 10.23
C ARG A 169 9.56 1.12 10.60
N THR A 170 8.70 0.43 9.85
CA THR A 170 7.26 0.34 10.10
C THR A 170 6.81 -1.12 10.20
N LEU A 171 5.61 -1.33 10.75
CA LEU A 171 4.97 -2.65 10.80
C LEU A 171 4.02 -2.87 9.61
N ASP A 172 3.92 -1.92 8.68
CA ASP A 172 2.98 -1.96 7.57
C ASP A 172 3.55 -2.78 6.39
N ALA A 173 3.48 -4.10 6.54
CA ALA A 173 3.91 -5.05 5.53
C ALA A 173 3.14 -4.92 4.20
N PHE A 174 1.91 -4.41 4.24
CA PHE A 174 1.10 -4.20 3.03
C PHE A 174 1.68 -3.07 2.18
N GLU A 175 1.95 -1.91 2.80
CA GLU A 175 2.53 -0.79 2.09
C GLU A 175 3.96 -1.07 1.61
N GLU A 176 4.74 -1.84 2.37
CA GLU A 176 6.05 -2.33 1.91
C GLU A 176 5.92 -3.24 0.67
N ALA A 177 4.99 -4.20 0.69
CA ALA A 177 4.74 -5.09 -0.43
C ALA A 177 4.33 -4.31 -1.69
N ARG A 178 3.48 -3.28 -1.56
CA ARG A 178 3.13 -2.39 -2.67
C ARG A 178 4.35 -1.67 -3.25
N THR A 179 5.24 -1.16 -2.41
CA THR A 179 6.50 -0.54 -2.85
C THR A 179 7.38 -1.53 -3.61
N ARG A 180 7.54 -2.77 -3.11
CA ARG A 180 8.30 -3.83 -3.79
C ARG A 180 7.69 -4.22 -5.13
N LEU A 181 6.37 -4.33 -5.22
CA LEU A 181 5.66 -4.64 -6.47
C LEU A 181 5.85 -3.53 -7.51
N ALA A 182 5.69 -2.27 -7.11
CA ALA A 182 5.92 -1.10 -7.95
C ALA A 182 7.36 -1.07 -8.48
N PHE A 183 8.34 -1.32 -7.59
CA PHE A 183 9.75 -1.37 -7.95
C PHE A 183 10.04 -2.47 -8.98
N GLY A 184 9.58 -3.70 -8.72
CA GLY A 184 9.74 -4.82 -9.66
C GLY A 184 9.10 -4.56 -11.03
N ALA A 185 7.90 -3.97 -11.05
CA ALA A 185 7.24 -3.58 -12.29
C ALA A 185 8.05 -2.53 -13.06
N ARG A 186 8.62 -1.55 -12.36
CA ARG A 186 9.45 -0.49 -12.96
C ARG A 186 10.77 -1.03 -13.53
N LEU A 187 11.42 -1.97 -12.84
CA LEU A 187 12.61 -2.68 -13.31
C LEU A 187 12.32 -3.48 -14.60
N ARG A 188 11.22 -4.23 -14.65
CA ARG A 188 10.81 -4.97 -15.86
C ARG A 188 10.59 -4.04 -17.05
N ARG A 189 9.97 -2.87 -16.85
CA ARG A 189 9.78 -1.87 -17.91
C ARG A 189 11.10 -1.24 -18.37
N ALA A 190 12.01 -0.93 -17.45
CA ALA A 190 13.32 -0.38 -17.79
C ALA A 190 14.17 -1.38 -18.60
N ARG A 191 14.18 -2.65 -18.19
CA ARG A 191 14.84 -3.73 -18.95
C ARG A 191 14.30 -3.86 -20.37
N ARG A 192 12.97 -3.95 -20.55
CA ARG A 192 12.34 -4.03 -21.88
C ARG A 192 12.67 -2.85 -22.78
N ARG A 193 12.76 -1.63 -22.24
CA ARG A 193 13.18 -0.46 -23.02
C ARG A 193 14.65 -0.50 -23.41
N ARG A 194 15.53 -0.94 -22.51
CA ARG A 194 16.95 -1.14 -22.81
C ARG A 194 17.12 -2.19 -23.89
N ASP A 195 16.45 -3.34 -23.77
CA ASP A 195 16.50 -4.43 -24.74
C ASP A 195 15.99 -3.97 -26.12
N ARG A 196 14.90 -3.19 -26.17
CA ARG A 196 14.37 -2.61 -27.42
C ARG A 196 15.29 -1.55 -28.03
N ARG A 197 16.01 -0.76 -27.21
CA ARG A 197 16.97 0.26 -27.68
C ARG A 197 18.32 -0.35 -28.10
N ALA A 198 18.70 -1.47 -27.49
CA ALA A 198 19.98 -2.11 -27.73
C ALA A 198 20.00 -3.01 -28.97
N GLY A 199 18.85 -3.45 -29.51
CA GLY A 199 18.80 -4.33 -30.67
C GLY A 199 19.68 -5.57 -30.48
N PHE A 200 19.21 -6.52 -29.65
CA PHE A 200 19.93 -7.71 -29.17
C PHE A 200 21.04 -7.46 -28.11
N GLY A 201 20.81 -8.04 -26.93
CA GLY A 201 21.82 -8.48 -25.96
C GLY A 201 22.64 -7.40 -25.25
N VAL A 202 22.30 -7.09 -24.00
CA VAL A 202 23.21 -7.11 -22.81
C VAL A 202 22.35 -6.88 -21.56
N VAL A 203 22.27 -7.89 -20.69
CA VAL A 203 21.70 -7.75 -19.34
C VAL A 203 22.73 -7.00 -18.48
N SER A 204 22.37 -5.83 -17.94
CA SER A 204 23.24 -5.13 -16.99
C SER A 204 23.34 -5.88 -15.66
N ALA A 205 24.56 -6.00 -15.12
CA ALA A 205 24.89 -6.68 -13.87
C ALA A 205 24.05 -6.28 -12.64
N ALA A 206 23.48 -5.06 -12.62
CA ALA A 206 22.57 -4.60 -11.57
C ALA A 206 21.25 -5.39 -11.51
N VAL A 207 20.71 -5.79 -12.67
CA VAL A 207 19.46 -6.58 -12.77
C VAL A 207 19.72 -8.06 -12.49
N ALA A 208 20.89 -8.57 -12.90
CA ALA A 208 21.28 -9.95 -12.66
C ALA A 208 21.43 -10.26 -11.16
N ARG A 209 22.03 -9.35 -10.38
CA ARG A 209 22.13 -9.50 -8.91
C ARG A 209 20.78 -9.58 -8.20
N TRP A 210 19.78 -8.86 -8.70
CA TRP A 210 18.43 -8.89 -8.10
C TRP A 210 17.60 -10.08 -8.55
N CYS A 211 17.70 -10.52 -9.81
CA CYS A 211 17.01 -11.74 -10.27
C CYS A 211 17.58 -13.03 -9.65
N ALA A 212 18.87 -13.03 -9.27
CA ALA A 212 19.51 -14.16 -8.61
C ALA A 212 19.10 -14.30 -7.12
N GLY A 213 18.54 -13.27 -6.50
CA GLY A 213 18.08 -13.29 -5.11
C GLY A 213 16.67 -13.85 -4.92
N GLY A 214 16.37 -15.00 -5.54
CA GLY A 214 15.07 -15.66 -5.42
C GLY A 214 14.69 -15.90 -3.96
N TRP A 215 13.57 -15.35 -3.50
CA TRP A 215 13.01 -15.65 -2.19
C TRP A 215 11.56 -16.10 -2.33
N LEU A 216 11.42 -17.42 -2.11
CA LEU A 216 10.18 -18.12 -1.82
C LEU A 216 9.57 -17.59 -0.53
N MET A 217 8.25 -17.37 -0.56
CA MET A 217 7.41 -17.20 0.61
C MET A 217 7.31 -18.51 1.41
N GLY A 218 7.37 -18.41 2.75
CA GLY A 218 6.91 -19.41 3.73
C GLY A 218 8.04 -20.15 4.45
N ARG A 219 8.11 -20.28 5.78
CA ARG A 219 7.11 -20.20 6.86
C ARG A 219 7.79 -19.87 8.21
N PRO A 220 7.04 -19.43 9.23
CA PRO A 220 7.53 -19.30 10.60
C PRO A 220 7.46 -20.64 11.37
N GLY A 221 8.37 -20.79 12.34
CA GLY A 221 8.21 -21.66 13.51
C GLY A 221 8.92 -23.01 13.46
N GLY A 222 9.81 -23.24 14.43
CA GLY A 222 10.34 -24.58 14.72
C GLY A 222 11.64 -24.59 15.53
N ALA A 223 11.62 -24.05 16.76
CA ALA A 223 12.56 -24.51 17.78
C ALA A 223 12.16 -25.95 18.16
N GLY A 224 13.10 -26.89 18.14
CA GLY A 224 12.86 -28.24 18.68
C GLY A 224 13.86 -29.30 18.21
N SER A 225 14.56 -29.88 19.19
CA SER A 225 15.37 -31.11 19.14
C SER A 225 16.77 -31.05 18.52
N ARG A 226 17.75 -30.77 19.40
CA ARG A 226 19.08 -31.40 19.31
C ARG A 226 18.99 -32.83 19.84
N MET A 227 19.78 -33.68 19.20
CA MET A 227 20.39 -34.94 19.68
C MET A 227 19.50 -36.18 19.77
N LEU A 228 19.64 -37.04 18.76
CA LEU A 228 19.73 -38.48 18.93
C LEU A 228 21.16 -38.95 18.60
N GLU A 229 21.77 -39.57 19.61
CA GLU A 229 22.52 -40.83 19.62
C GLU A 229 23.82 -41.09 18.82
N GLY A 230 24.76 -41.70 19.56
CA GLY A 230 25.77 -42.68 19.11
C GLY A 230 27.15 -42.11 18.78
N GLY A 231 28.29 -42.50 19.36
CA GLY A 231 28.68 -43.59 20.25
C GLY A 231 30.20 -43.87 20.03
N VAL A 232 30.83 -44.60 20.97
CA VAL A 232 32.16 -45.30 20.87
C VAL A 232 33.41 -44.40 21.08
N SER A 233 34.45 -44.70 21.90
CA SER A 233 34.72 -45.71 22.95
C SER A 233 36.07 -45.41 23.69
N LEU A 234 36.31 -46.17 24.79
CA LEU A 234 37.60 -46.56 25.43
C LEU A 234 38.34 -45.46 26.23
N ARG A 235 38.78 -45.67 27.49
CA ARG A 235 39.49 -46.83 28.07
C ARG A 235 39.29 -46.95 29.59
N ARG A 236 39.35 -48.22 30.04
CA ARG A 236 39.79 -48.83 31.31
C ARG A 236 39.90 -47.96 32.56
#